data_AF-A0A1W9RRK6-F1
#
_entry.id   AF-A0A1W9RRK6-F1
#
_cell.length_a   1.000
_cell.length_b   1.000
_cell.length_c   1.000
_cell.angle_alpha   90.00
_cell.angle_beta   90.00
_cell.angle_gamma   90.00
#
_symmetry.space_group_name_H-M   'P 1'
#
loop_
_entity.id
_entity.type
_entity.pdbx_description
1 polymer ?
#
loop_
_entity_poly.entity_id
_entity_poly.type
_entity_poly.pdbx_seq_one_letter_code
_entity_poly.pdbx_strand_id
1 'polypeptide(L)'
;MKFKSSVFLAMILGVFFFSSLKAQDGFQYYYQAKKLMHQRDYKKALELFDKLKKEFPNSKYEDDAEFWSAYILQKENRYDESFRRYDRLKQKFPKSPWVDDAEVQQIGIAEKLANRGKKKYLNYLVERVHSPDKTIKYQASISLGKLNDQRALPGLRQIANNGDIDMSQMARSLIKNIESKQVKRSDYGQIKKRLPSRDGKKYKKFPVKQPQERIKNPSRAPKIQHPQSGRHTPQSSGSGNSGKKSSPMKGKS
;
A
#
# COMPACT_ATOMS: atom_id res chain seq x y z
N MET A 1 65.50 17.49 28.42
CA MET A 1 64.12 17.87 28.01
C MET A 1 63.98 17.76 26.49
N LYS A 2 63.53 16.64 25.93
CA LYS A 2 63.20 16.52 24.48
C LYS A 2 61.93 15.71 24.18
N PHE A 3 61.17 15.29 25.20
CA PHE A 3 60.03 14.37 25.04
C PHE A 3 58.65 15.04 24.92
N LYS A 4 58.55 16.37 25.09
CA LYS A 4 57.24 17.05 25.12
C LYS A 4 56.67 17.37 23.74
N SER A 5 57.50 17.45 22.68
CA SER A 5 57.02 17.84 21.33
C SER A 5 56.45 16.69 20.50
N SER A 6 56.91 15.44 20.69
CA SER A 6 56.40 14.29 19.92
C SER A 6 54.98 13.86 20.31
N VAL A 7 54.59 14.07 21.58
CA VAL A 7 53.23 13.75 22.05
C VAL A 7 52.19 14.71 21.47
N PHE A 8 52.57 15.97 21.22
CA PHE A 8 51.68 16.97 20.63
C PHE A 8 51.43 16.72 19.14
N LEU A 9 52.46 16.26 18.40
CA LEU A 9 52.33 15.90 16.98
C LEU A 9 51.44 14.67 16.77
N ALA A 10 51.52 13.67 17.67
CA ALA A 10 50.64 12.50 17.66
C ALA A 10 49.18 12.85 18.01
N MET A 11 48.93 13.84 18.89
CA MET A 11 47.58 14.32 19.15
C MET A 11 46.97 15.05 17.94
N ILE A 12 47.74 15.85 17.22
CA ILE A 12 47.24 16.54 16.02
C ILE A 12 46.97 15.54 14.88
N LEU A 13 47.82 14.54 14.68
CA LEU A 13 47.58 13.44 13.73
C LEU A 13 46.38 12.56 14.14
N GLY A 14 46.17 12.32 15.43
CA GLY A 14 45.00 11.60 15.95
C GLY A 14 43.69 12.37 15.73
N VAL A 15 43.69 13.70 15.91
CA VAL A 15 42.51 14.55 15.68
C VAL A 15 42.24 14.76 14.18
N PHE A 16 43.27 14.81 13.33
CA PHE A 16 43.11 14.85 11.87
C PHE A 16 42.62 13.52 11.29
N PHE A 17 43.04 12.38 11.84
CA PHE A 17 42.53 11.06 11.42
C PHE A 17 41.08 10.84 11.88
N PHE A 18 40.70 11.35 13.04
CA PHE A 18 39.30 11.33 13.51
C PHE A 18 38.39 12.28 12.70
N SER A 19 38.94 13.37 12.18
CA SER A 19 38.21 14.34 11.35
C SER A 19 37.93 13.84 9.93
N SER A 20 38.68 12.85 9.44
CA SER A 20 38.49 12.28 8.10
C SER A 20 37.43 11.16 8.04
N LEU A 21 36.91 10.69 9.18
CA LEU A 21 35.79 9.73 9.23
C LEU A 21 34.42 10.38 8.91
N LYS A 22 34.34 11.71 8.87
CA LYS A 22 33.08 12.44 8.62
C LYS A 22 32.66 12.49 7.14
N ALA A 23 33.43 11.92 6.21
CA ALA A 23 33.24 12.12 4.77
C ALA A 23 32.59 10.95 3.99
N GLN A 24 32.20 9.84 4.63
CA GLN A 24 31.33 8.84 4.00
C GLN A 24 30.15 8.56 4.94
N ASP A 25 29.13 9.40 4.89
CA ASP A 25 27.92 9.30 5.72
C ASP A 25 26.87 8.35 5.10
N GLY A 26 27.27 7.43 4.21
CA GLY A 26 26.35 6.55 3.48
C GLY A 26 25.63 7.19 2.27
N PHE A 27 25.80 8.50 2.01
CA PHE A 27 25.11 9.20 0.92
C PHE A 27 25.25 8.52 -0.45
N GLN A 28 26.44 8.01 -0.78
CA GLN A 28 26.68 7.39 -2.09
C GLN A 28 25.82 6.13 -2.29
N TYR A 29 25.71 5.29 -1.26
CA TYR A 29 24.82 4.13 -1.29
C TYR A 29 23.36 4.57 -1.41
N TYR A 30 22.95 5.58 -0.64
CA TYR A 30 21.59 6.13 -0.70
C TYR A 30 21.24 6.64 -2.10
N TYR A 31 22.09 7.50 -2.66
CA TYR A 31 21.87 8.13 -3.97
C TYR A 31 21.80 7.08 -5.09
N GLN A 32 22.72 6.12 -5.11
CA GLN A 32 22.71 5.05 -6.10
C GLN A 32 21.50 4.13 -5.94
N ALA A 33 21.11 3.79 -4.70
CA ALA A 33 19.90 3.01 -4.43
C ALA A 33 18.65 3.72 -4.94
N LYS A 34 18.50 5.03 -4.68
CA LYS A 34 17.40 5.85 -5.18
C LYS A 34 17.38 5.88 -6.72
N LYS A 35 18.52 6.06 -7.37
CA LYS A 35 18.62 6.03 -8.84
C LYS A 35 18.12 4.69 -9.39
N LEU A 36 18.59 3.57 -8.84
CA LEU A 36 18.17 2.22 -9.24
C LEU A 36 16.69 1.97 -8.96
N MET A 37 16.16 2.47 -7.85
CA MET A 37 14.74 2.41 -7.52
C MET A 37 13.89 3.13 -8.58
N HIS A 38 14.30 4.31 -9.05
CA HIS A 38 13.61 5.02 -10.15
C HIS A 38 13.69 4.25 -11.47
N GLN A 39 14.79 3.53 -11.70
CA GLN A 39 14.97 2.62 -12.84
C GLN A 39 14.22 1.28 -12.67
N ARG A 40 13.54 1.08 -11.53
CA ARG A 40 12.86 -0.17 -11.14
C ARG A 40 13.79 -1.38 -10.99
N ASP A 41 15.10 -1.16 -10.88
CA ASP A 41 16.06 -2.20 -10.48
C ASP A 41 16.01 -2.36 -8.94
N TYR A 42 14.86 -2.86 -8.49
CA TYR A 42 14.51 -2.96 -7.08
C TYR A 42 15.44 -3.88 -6.29
N LYS A 43 15.94 -4.95 -6.93
CA LYS A 43 16.87 -5.87 -6.30
C LYS A 43 18.17 -5.16 -5.93
N LYS A 44 18.83 -4.50 -6.89
CA LYS A 44 20.08 -3.79 -6.61
C LYS A 44 19.88 -2.59 -5.70
N ALA A 45 18.76 -1.88 -5.83
CA ALA A 45 18.43 -0.78 -4.92
C ALA A 45 18.35 -1.25 -3.46
N LEU A 46 17.66 -2.38 -3.21
CA LEU A 46 17.55 -2.96 -1.87
C LEU A 46 18.92 -3.42 -1.32
N GLU A 47 19.76 -4.04 -2.16
CA GLU A 47 21.14 -4.42 -1.78
C GLU A 47 21.98 -3.21 -1.35
N LEU A 48 21.86 -2.07 -2.04
CA LEU A 48 22.58 -0.85 -1.68
C LEU A 48 22.05 -0.20 -0.40
N PHE A 49 20.73 -0.18 -0.18
CA PHE A 49 20.18 0.28 1.09
C PHE A 49 20.62 -0.61 2.27
N ASP A 50 20.68 -1.94 2.08
CA ASP A 50 21.17 -2.85 3.11
C ASP A 50 22.67 -2.66 3.38
N LYS A 51 23.47 -2.42 2.34
CA LYS A 51 24.89 -2.03 2.50
C LYS A 51 25.05 -0.71 3.24
N LEU A 52 24.23 0.30 2.94
CA LEU A 52 24.25 1.59 3.66
C LEU A 52 24.15 1.37 5.16
N LYS A 53 23.16 0.60 5.61
CA LYS A 53 22.91 0.38 7.03
C LYS A 53 23.99 -0.48 7.70
N LYS A 54 24.56 -1.43 6.96
CA LYS A 54 25.61 -2.32 7.47
C LYS A 54 26.93 -1.57 7.65
N GLU A 55 27.35 -0.82 6.63
CA GLU A 55 28.66 -0.16 6.60
C GLU A 55 28.62 1.21 7.30
N PHE A 56 27.44 1.84 7.41
CA PHE A 56 27.26 3.17 8.03
C PHE A 56 26.09 3.17 9.05
N PRO A 57 26.19 2.44 10.17
CA PRO A 57 25.09 2.21 11.13
C PRO A 57 24.64 3.41 11.98
N ASN A 58 25.08 4.64 11.63
CA ASN A 58 24.62 5.92 12.20
C ASN A 58 24.51 7.00 11.11
N SER A 59 24.37 6.57 9.85
CA SER A 59 24.14 7.47 8.73
C SER A 59 22.88 8.28 8.95
N LYS A 60 22.90 9.57 8.57
CA LYS A 60 21.69 10.40 8.51
C LYS A 60 20.66 9.92 7.47
N TYR A 61 21.03 8.93 6.64
CA TYR A 61 20.16 8.29 5.64
C TYR A 61 19.70 6.90 6.07
N GLU A 62 19.96 6.49 7.31
CA GLU A 62 19.63 5.13 7.74
C GLU A 62 18.11 4.90 7.83
N ASP A 63 17.37 5.90 8.33
CA ASP A 63 15.92 5.90 8.40
C ASP A 63 15.28 5.97 7.00
N ASP A 64 15.79 6.84 6.14
CA ASP A 64 15.50 6.86 4.70
C ASP A 64 15.68 5.46 4.08
N ALA A 65 16.83 4.82 4.33
CA ALA A 65 17.14 3.50 3.79
C ALA A 65 16.14 2.43 4.26
N GLU A 66 15.70 2.49 5.53
CA GLU A 66 14.65 1.59 6.01
C GLU A 66 13.30 1.84 5.33
N PHE A 67 12.89 3.11 5.22
CA PHE A 67 11.63 3.49 4.56
C PHE A 67 11.61 3.06 3.08
N TRP A 68 12.65 3.41 2.32
CA TRP A 68 12.72 3.09 0.90
C TRP A 68 12.89 1.59 0.64
N SER A 69 13.61 0.87 1.52
CA SER A 69 13.66 -0.60 1.48
C SER A 69 12.27 -1.21 1.64
N ALA A 70 11.50 -0.72 2.61
CA ALA A 70 10.13 -1.18 2.85
C ALA A 70 9.22 -0.92 1.64
N TYR A 71 9.33 0.27 1.04
CA TYR A 71 8.60 0.65 -0.17
C TYR A 71 8.93 -0.27 -1.35
N ILE A 72 10.22 -0.55 -1.57
CA ILE A 72 10.68 -1.46 -2.62
C ILE A 72 10.09 -2.87 -2.41
N LEU A 73 10.18 -3.39 -1.19
CA LEU A 73 9.60 -4.70 -0.84
C LEU A 73 8.09 -4.74 -1.09
N GLN A 74 7.38 -3.63 -0.87
CA GLN A 74 5.96 -3.51 -1.19
C GLN A 74 5.70 -3.58 -2.70
N LYS A 75 6.52 -2.90 -3.52
CA LYS A 75 6.43 -2.97 -4.99
C LYS A 75 6.67 -4.37 -5.53
N GLU A 76 7.53 -5.13 -4.87
CA GLU A 76 7.81 -6.53 -5.16
C GLU A 76 6.78 -7.51 -4.55
N ASN A 77 5.67 -7.03 -3.99
CA ASN A 77 4.65 -7.83 -3.29
C ASN A 77 5.16 -8.64 -2.08
N ARG A 78 6.36 -8.33 -1.56
CA ARG A 78 6.97 -8.91 -0.35
C ARG A 78 6.44 -8.23 0.90
N TYR A 79 5.12 -8.31 1.08
CA TYR A 79 4.35 -7.55 2.06
C TYR A 79 4.78 -7.80 3.52
N ASP A 80 5.04 -9.05 3.92
CA ASP A 80 5.47 -9.35 5.29
C ASP A 80 6.84 -8.72 5.62
N GLU A 81 7.75 -8.70 4.66
CA GLU A 81 9.09 -8.10 4.82
C GLU A 81 9.01 -6.58 4.83
N SER A 82 8.22 -6.01 3.91
CA SER A 82 7.93 -4.58 3.88
C SER A 82 7.38 -4.10 5.22
N PHE A 83 6.38 -4.79 5.78
CA PHE A 83 5.79 -4.46 7.07
C PHE A 83 6.83 -4.45 8.20
N ARG A 84 7.76 -5.42 8.20
CA ARG A 84 8.84 -5.51 9.20
C ARG A 84 9.88 -4.39 9.06
N ARG A 85 10.17 -3.93 7.83
CA ARG A 85 11.08 -2.80 7.61
C ARG A 85 10.46 -1.49 8.12
N TYR A 86 9.18 -1.25 7.85
CA TYR A 86 8.46 -0.12 8.45
C TYR A 86 8.39 -0.20 9.98
N ASP A 87 8.18 -1.39 10.55
CA ASP A 87 8.16 -1.58 12.00
C ASP A 87 9.52 -1.25 12.64
N ARG A 88 10.61 -1.71 12.01
CA ARG A 88 11.98 -1.37 12.43
C ARG A 88 12.27 0.12 12.35
N LEU A 89 11.82 0.80 11.29
CA LEU A 89 11.95 2.24 11.14
C LEU A 89 11.32 2.97 12.33
N LYS A 90 10.08 2.61 12.69
CA LYS A 90 9.35 3.23 13.80
C LYS A 90 10.00 2.96 15.17
N GLN A 91 10.55 1.75 15.35
CA GLN A 91 11.21 1.37 16.60
C GLN A 91 12.60 2.01 16.76
N LYS A 92 13.42 1.99 15.70
CA LYS A 92 14.80 2.49 15.75
C LYS A 92 14.87 4.02 15.57
N PHE A 93 13.97 4.60 14.78
CA PHE A 93 13.96 6.02 14.45
C PHE A 93 12.58 6.65 14.73
N PRO A 94 12.11 6.67 16.00
CA PRO A 94 10.78 7.17 16.35
C PRO A 94 10.57 8.67 16.07
N LYS A 95 11.64 9.43 15.80
CA LYS A 95 11.60 10.84 15.42
C LYS A 95 11.83 11.07 13.92
N SER A 96 11.94 10.01 13.13
CA SER A 96 12.15 10.12 11.69
C SER A 96 10.92 10.80 11.04
N PRO A 97 11.12 11.67 10.02
CA PRO A 97 10.01 12.22 9.25
C PRO A 97 9.18 11.14 8.54
N TRP A 98 9.71 9.92 8.41
CA TRP A 98 9.06 8.81 7.72
C TRP A 98 8.12 7.98 8.61
N VAL A 99 8.01 8.26 9.91
CA VAL A 99 7.23 7.43 10.85
C VAL A 99 5.74 7.40 10.49
N ASP A 100 5.14 8.57 10.23
CA ASP A 100 3.71 8.67 9.93
C ASP A 100 3.37 8.01 8.59
N ASP A 101 4.18 8.30 7.57
CA ASP A 101 4.07 7.67 6.25
C ASP A 101 4.24 6.14 6.35
N ALA A 102 5.20 5.67 7.14
CA ALA A 102 5.40 4.25 7.36
C ALA A 102 4.18 3.58 8.00
N GLU A 103 3.53 4.24 8.97
CA GLU A 103 2.31 3.71 9.59
C GLU A 103 1.14 3.62 8.60
N VAL A 104 0.95 4.64 7.76
CA VAL A 104 -0.05 4.62 6.68
C VAL A 104 0.23 3.47 5.69
N GLN A 105 1.49 3.29 5.29
CA GLN A 105 1.87 2.19 4.40
C GLN A 105 1.64 0.82 5.05
N GLN A 106 1.93 0.68 6.35
CA GLN A 106 1.66 -0.53 7.12
C GLN A 106 0.16 -0.87 7.17
N ILE A 107 -0.74 0.11 7.27
CA ILE A 107 -2.20 -0.13 7.21
C ILE A 107 -2.59 -0.76 5.87
N GLY A 108 -2.14 -0.18 4.75
CA GLY A 108 -2.42 -0.72 3.42
C GLY A 108 -1.84 -2.13 3.22
N ILE A 109 -0.66 -2.39 3.77
CA ILE A 109 -0.05 -3.73 3.76
C ILE A 109 -0.85 -4.72 4.63
N ALA A 110 -1.25 -4.28 5.83
CA ALA A 110 -2.03 -5.09 6.76
C ALA A 110 -3.39 -5.45 6.17
N GLU A 111 -4.06 -4.55 5.44
CA GLU A 111 -5.28 -4.83 4.68
C GLU A 111 -5.07 -6.00 3.72
N LYS A 112 -4.02 -5.94 2.88
CA LYS A 112 -3.72 -7.01 1.92
C LYS A 112 -3.41 -8.35 2.60
N LEU A 113 -2.65 -8.34 3.69
CA LEU A 113 -2.27 -9.55 4.40
C LEU A 113 -3.46 -10.14 5.19
N ALA A 114 -4.29 -9.30 5.79
CA ALA A 114 -5.53 -9.72 6.46
C ALA A 114 -6.52 -10.34 5.45
N ASN A 115 -6.65 -9.75 4.25
CA ASN A 115 -7.46 -10.33 3.17
C ASN A 115 -6.97 -11.72 2.72
N ARG A 116 -5.66 -11.99 2.89
CA ARG A 116 -5.04 -13.32 2.67
C ARG A 116 -5.18 -14.26 3.88
N GLY A 117 -6.01 -13.92 4.86
CA GLY A 117 -6.28 -14.75 6.05
C GLY A 117 -5.27 -14.60 7.18
N LYS A 118 -4.28 -13.71 7.09
CA LYS A 118 -3.27 -13.54 8.15
C LYS A 118 -3.83 -12.71 9.31
N LYS A 119 -4.48 -13.38 10.27
CA LYS A 119 -5.20 -12.80 11.41
C LYS A 119 -4.40 -11.75 12.21
N LYS A 120 -3.09 -11.91 12.37
CA LYS A 120 -2.27 -10.93 13.11
C LYS A 120 -2.36 -9.51 12.51
N TYR A 121 -2.48 -9.39 11.19
CA TYR A 121 -2.61 -8.10 10.52
C TYR A 121 -4.03 -7.53 10.61
N LEU A 122 -5.05 -8.40 10.74
CA LEU A 122 -6.39 -7.94 11.09
C LEU A 122 -6.41 -7.31 12.48
N ASN A 123 -5.74 -7.94 13.46
CA ASN A 123 -5.63 -7.40 14.81
C ASN A 123 -4.88 -6.05 14.83
N TYR A 124 -3.81 -5.94 14.03
CA TYR A 124 -3.12 -4.66 13.85
C TYR A 124 -4.07 -3.54 13.40
N LEU A 125 -4.92 -3.79 12.40
CA LEU A 125 -5.91 -2.80 11.94
C LEU A 125 -6.94 -2.45 13.02
N VAL A 126 -7.40 -3.45 13.79
CA VAL A 126 -8.37 -3.26 14.89
C VAL A 126 -7.79 -2.41 16.01
N GLU A 127 -6.51 -2.52 16.28
CA GLU A 127 -5.85 -1.64 17.23
C GLU A 127 -5.84 -0.19 16.70
N ARG A 128 -5.51 0.00 15.41
CA ARG A 128 -5.36 1.34 14.81
C ARG A 128 -6.67 2.12 14.67
N VAL A 129 -7.84 1.46 14.67
CA VAL A 129 -9.12 2.20 14.71
C VAL A 129 -9.36 2.98 16.00
N HIS A 130 -8.55 2.73 17.05
CA HIS A 130 -8.59 3.49 18.30
C HIS A 130 -7.46 4.53 18.38
N SER A 131 -6.70 4.74 17.30
CA SER A 131 -5.62 5.73 17.29
C SER A 131 -6.16 7.13 17.59
N PRO A 132 -5.47 7.92 18.42
CA PRO A 132 -5.80 9.34 18.60
C PRO A 132 -5.55 10.11 17.30
N ASP A 133 -4.63 9.65 16.45
CA ASP A 133 -4.42 10.22 15.12
C ASP A 133 -5.61 9.91 14.20
N LYS A 134 -6.26 10.97 13.72
CA LYS A 134 -7.46 10.88 12.88
C LYS A 134 -7.18 10.18 11.55
N THR A 135 -6.03 10.45 10.93
CA THR A 135 -5.63 9.84 9.66
C THR A 135 -5.46 8.34 9.81
N ILE A 136 -4.69 7.90 10.82
CA ILE A 136 -4.47 6.48 11.12
C ILE A 136 -5.78 5.77 11.45
N LYS A 137 -6.60 6.36 12.32
CA LYS A 137 -7.93 5.84 12.66
C LYS A 137 -8.82 5.67 11.44
N TYR A 138 -8.87 6.67 10.57
CA TYR A 138 -9.74 6.66 9.39
C TYR A 138 -9.25 5.65 8.35
N GLN A 139 -7.95 5.63 8.06
CA GLN A 139 -7.36 4.64 7.15
C GLN A 139 -7.61 3.21 7.64
N ALA A 140 -7.37 2.93 8.92
CA ALA A 140 -7.65 1.61 9.50
C ALA A 140 -9.14 1.24 9.43
N SER A 141 -10.03 2.19 9.67
CA SER A 141 -11.48 1.97 9.57
C SER A 141 -11.91 1.66 8.15
N ILE A 142 -11.38 2.38 7.15
CA ILE A 142 -11.61 2.09 5.72
C ILE A 142 -11.10 0.70 5.36
N SER A 143 -9.87 0.35 5.78
CA SER A 143 -9.29 -0.97 5.52
C SER A 143 -10.12 -2.10 6.12
N LEU A 144 -10.54 -1.99 7.38
CA LEU A 144 -11.46 -2.97 7.99
C LEU A 144 -12.81 -3.01 7.27
N GLY A 145 -13.30 -1.86 6.80
CA GLY A 145 -14.53 -1.76 6.03
C GLY A 145 -14.48 -2.57 4.73
N LYS A 146 -13.38 -2.45 3.99
CA LYS A 146 -13.13 -3.26 2.77
C LYS A 146 -13.05 -4.75 3.06
N LEU A 147 -12.55 -5.12 4.23
CA LEU A 147 -12.54 -6.51 4.72
C LEU A 147 -13.91 -6.99 5.22
N ASN A 148 -14.95 -6.15 5.14
CA ASN A 148 -16.30 -6.39 5.67
C ASN A 148 -16.29 -6.69 7.18
N ASP A 149 -15.40 -6.05 7.93
CA ASP A 149 -15.30 -6.18 9.37
C ASP A 149 -16.14 -5.11 10.09
N GLN A 150 -17.09 -5.55 10.91
CA GLN A 150 -18.02 -4.66 11.62
C GLN A 150 -17.36 -3.68 12.58
N ARG A 151 -16.13 -3.98 13.04
CA ARG A 151 -15.37 -3.09 13.92
C ARG A 151 -14.99 -1.77 13.23
N ALA A 152 -15.11 -1.70 11.91
CA ALA A 152 -14.95 -0.47 11.14
C ALA A 152 -16.09 0.54 11.35
N LEU A 153 -17.29 0.10 11.75
CA LEU A 153 -18.50 0.91 11.71
C LEU A 153 -18.40 2.25 12.48
N PRO A 154 -17.84 2.31 13.71
CA PRO A 154 -17.71 3.58 14.42
C PRO A 154 -16.89 4.62 13.64
N GLY A 155 -15.72 4.23 13.13
CA GLY A 155 -14.86 5.11 12.34
C GLY A 155 -15.46 5.47 10.99
N LEU A 156 -16.09 4.51 10.29
CA LEU A 156 -16.78 4.78 9.03
C LEU A 156 -17.95 5.76 9.20
N ARG A 157 -18.71 5.68 10.31
CA ARG A 157 -19.77 6.66 10.60
C ARG A 157 -19.21 8.07 10.81
N GLN A 158 -18.06 8.19 11.49
CA GLN A 158 -17.37 9.48 11.61
C GLN A 158 -16.93 10.02 10.25
N ILE A 159 -16.40 9.17 9.37
CA ILE A 159 -16.01 9.57 8.00
C ILE A 159 -17.24 9.97 7.19
N ALA A 160 -18.35 9.22 7.27
CA ALA A 160 -19.58 9.49 6.54
C ALA A 160 -20.25 10.84 6.87
N ASN A 161 -19.95 11.39 8.06
CA ASN A 161 -20.51 12.63 8.56
C ASN A 161 -19.56 13.82 8.41
N ASN A 162 -18.24 13.58 8.54
CA ASN A 162 -17.24 14.63 8.66
C ASN A 162 -16.20 14.63 7.53
N GLY A 163 -16.25 13.65 6.61
CA GLY A 163 -15.34 13.56 5.47
C GLY A 163 -15.78 14.50 4.35
N ASP A 164 -14.90 14.68 3.37
CA ASP A 164 -15.30 15.27 2.10
C ASP A 164 -16.36 14.41 1.38
N ILE A 165 -16.87 14.91 0.26
CA ILE A 165 -17.95 14.26 -0.50
C ILE A 165 -17.56 12.81 -0.85
N ASP A 166 -16.34 12.61 -1.36
CA ASP A 166 -15.88 11.31 -1.84
C ASP A 166 -15.68 10.31 -0.69
N MET A 167 -15.00 10.73 0.37
CA MET A 167 -14.80 9.91 1.57
C MET A 167 -16.13 9.58 2.24
N SER A 168 -17.05 10.54 2.31
CA SER A 168 -18.37 10.34 2.92
C SER A 168 -19.19 9.32 2.13
N GLN A 169 -19.20 9.40 0.79
CA GLN A 169 -19.87 8.44 -0.07
C GLN A 169 -19.24 7.05 0.04
N MET A 170 -17.91 6.97 0.02
CA MET A 170 -17.17 5.71 0.20
C MET A 170 -17.54 5.05 1.53
N ALA A 171 -17.51 5.81 2.63
CA ALA A 171 -17.81 5.28 3.96
C ALA A 171 -19.25 4.77 4.06
N ARG A 172 -20.24 5.50 3.50
CA ARG A 172 -21.63 5.06 3.44
C ARG A 172 -21.80 3.76 2.65
N SER A 173 -21.09 3.62 1.53
CA SER A 173 -21.07 2.38 0.73
C SER A 173 -20.51 1.20 1.54
N LEU A 174 -19.38 1.39 2.23
CA LEU A 174 -18.79 0.35 3.09
C LEU A 174 -19.71 -0.05 4.24
N ILE A 175 -20.35 0.93 4.91
CA ILE A 175 -21.34 0.68 5.97
C ILE A 175 -22.49 -0.20 5.44
N LYS A 176 -23.09 0.20 4.30
CA LYS A 176 -24.18 -0.54 3.67
C LYS A 176 -23.79 -2.00 3.36
N ASN A 177 -22.58 -2.22 2.87
CA ASN A 177 -22.08 -3.56 2.57
C ASN A 177 -21.94 -4.42 3.83
N ILE A 178 -21.40 -3.86 4.92
CA ILE A 178 -21.28 -4.55 6.20
C ILE A 178 -22.67 -4.91 6.76
N GLU A 179 -23.56 -3.93 6.84
CA GLU A 179 -24.91 -4.10 7.42
C GLU A 179 -25.74 -5.11 6.61
N SER A 180 -25.72 -5.02 5.28
CA SER A 180 -26.45 -5.97 4.43
C SER A 180 -25.99 -7.43 4.60
N LYS A 181 -24.69 -7.63 4.86
CA LYS A 181 -24.12 -8.97 5.11
C LYS A 181 -24.47 -9.48 6.51
N GLN A 182 -24.58 -8.60 7.50
CA GLN A 182 -25.05 -8.95 8.84
C GLN A 182 -26.51 -9.37 8.85
N VAL A 183 -27.39 -8.60 8.19
CA VAL A 183 -28.83 -8.93 8.08
C VAL A 183 -29.01 -10.32 7.46
N LYS A 184 -28.36 -10.59 6.32
CA LYS A 184 -28.39 -11.92 5.69
C LYS A 184 -27.95 -13.03 6.67
N ARG A 185 -26.86 -12.83 7.41
CA ARG A 185 -26.36 -13.81 8.38
C ARG A 185 -27.34 -14.04 9.55
N SER A 186 -27.98 -12.97 10.03
CA SER A 186 -29.04 -13.03 11.05
C SER A 186 -30.20 -13.90 10.57
N ASP A 187 -30.72 -13.64 9.37
CA ASP A 187 -31.89 -14.31 8.83
C ASP A 187 -31.64 -15.81 8.65
N TYR A 188 -30.46 -16.20 8.13
CA TYR A 188 -30.05 -17.60 8.07
C TYR A 188 -29.96 -18.27 9.44
N GLY A 189 -29.49 -17.55 10.47
CA GLY A 189 -29.42 -18.06 11.84
C GLY A 189 -30.80 -18.28 12.45
N GLN A 190 -31.75 -17.37 12.19
CA GLN A 190 -33.14 -17.50 12.63
C GLN A 190 -33.86 -18.66 11.92
N ILE A 191 -33.65 -18.81 10.60
CA ILE A 191 -34.21 -19.92 9.81
C ILE A 191 -33.72 -21.27 10.35
N LYS A 192 -32.43 -21.41 10.66
CA LYS A 192 -31.87 -22.65 11.23
C LYS A 192 -32.47 -23.03 12.59
N LYS A 193 -32.78 -22.06 13.44
CA LYS A 193 -33.40 -22.31 14.75
C LYS A 193 -34.86 -22.75 14.64
N ARG A 194 -35.56 -22.36 13.55
CA ARG A 194 -36.97 -22.70 13.30
C ARG A 194 -37.15 -24.01 12.52
N LEU A 195 -36.07 -24.60 12.00
CA LEU A 195 -36.11 -25.91 11.38
C LEU A 195 -36.31 -26.98 12.48
N PRO A 196 -37.33 -27.84 12.40
CA PRO A 196 -37.52 -28.90 13.39
C PRO A 196 -36.29 -29.80 13.45
N SER A 197 -35.90 -30.21 14.66
CA SER A 197 -34.83 -31.18 14.89
C SER A 197 -35.04 -32.38 13.99
N ARG A 198 -33.98 -32.76 13.27
CA ARG A 198 -34.01 -33.82 12.27
C ARG A 198 -34.04 -35.17 12.97
N ASP A 199 -35.18 -35.52 13.55
CA ASP A 199 -35.42 -36.83 14.16
C ASP A 199 -35.47 -37.88 13.06
N GLY A 200 -34.30 -38.46 12.76
CA GLY A 200 -34.06 -39.85 12.38
C GLY A 200 -34.81 -40.49 11.19
N LYS A 201 -35.74 -39.82 10.51
CA LYS A 201 -36.55 -40.46 9.46
C LYS A 201 -35.84 -40.34 8.10
N LYS A 202 -35.34 -41.49 7.61
CA LYS A 202 -34.83 -41.72 6.26
C LYS A 202 -35.81 -41.16 5.22
N TYR A 203 -35.44 -40.07 4.55
CA TYR A 203 -36.19 -39.59 3.39
C TYR A 203 -35.79 -40.42 2.16
N LYS A 204 -36.79 -41.01 1.48
CA LYS A 204 -36.63 -41.65 0.17
C LYS A 204 -36.13 -40.60 -0.84
N LYS A 205 -35.04 -40.91 -1.55
CA LYS A 205 -34.52 -40.09 -2.66
C LYS A 205 -35.63 -39.90 -3.69
N PHE A 206 -36.05 -38.67 -3.93
CA PHE A 206 -36.86 -38.34 -5.10
C PHE A 206 -35.93 -38.25 -6.33
N PRO A 207 -36.26 -38.91 -7.45
CA PRO A 207 -35.42 -38.86 -8.64
C PRO A 207 -35.47 -37.45 -9.25
N VAL A 208 -34.30 -36.86 -9.48
CA VAL A 208 -34.14 -35.64 -10.25
C VAL A 208 -34.53 -35.96 -11.69
N LYS A 209 -35.67 -35.47 -12.18
CA LYS A 209 -36.00 -35.53 -13.61
C LYS A 209 -35.05 -34.59 -14.34
N GLN A 210 -34.28 -35.13 -15.30
CA GLN A 210 -33.48 -34.33 -16.22
C GLN A 210 -34.39 -33.37 -17.02
N PRO A 211 -33.92 -32.17 -17.38
CA PRO A 211 -34.70 -31.27 -18.23
C PRO A 211 -34.84 -31.91 -19.62
N GLN A 212 -36.08 -32.27 -20.00
CA GLN A 212 -36.37 -32.77 -21.34
C GLN A 212 -36.32 -31.61 -22.35
N GLU A 213 -35.61 -31.85 -23.44
CA GLU A 213 -35.65 -31.07 -24.68
C GLU A 213 -37.09 -30.84 -25.14
N ARG A 214 -37.46 -29.58 -25.46
CA ARG A 214 -38.62 -29.30 -26.30
C ARG A 214 -38.17 -28.77 -27.65
N ILE A 215 -38.55 -29.54 -28.64
CA ILE A 215 -38.15 -29.53 -30.05
C ILE A 215 -38.75 -28.34 -30.84
N LYS A 216 -37.89 -27.73 -31.66
CA LYS A 216 -38.04 -27.19 -33.03
C LYS A 216 -39.42 -26.67 -33.49
N ASN A 217 -39.49 -25.39 -33.89
CA ASN A 217 -39.92 -25.00 -35.24
C ASN A 217 -39.40 -23.58 -35.60
N PRO A 218 -38.77 -23.34 -36.77
CA PRO A 218 -38.15 -22.08 -37.14
C PRO A 218 -39.03 -21.28 -38.11
N SER A 219 -39.49 -20.09 -37.72
CA SER A 219 -39.83 -19.03 -38.69
C SER A 219 -40.15 -17.71 -38.00
N ARG A 220 -39.66 -16.63 -38.63
CA ARG A 220 -39.80 -15.20 -38.29
C ARG A 220 -38.78 -14.63 -37.29
N ALA A 221 -37.52 -14.59 -37.73
CA ALA A 221 -36.64 -13.48 -37.38
C ALA A 221 -36.75 -12.38 -38.46
N PRO A 222 -37.03 -11.12 -38.12
CA PRO A 222 -36.87 -10.02 -39.06
C PRO A 222 -35.38 -9.73 -39.29
N LYS A 223 -34.98 -9.70 -40.57
CA LYS A 223 -33.65 -9.28 -41.05
C LYS A 223 -33.40 -7.82 -40.68
N ILE A 224 -32.28 -7.54 -40.01
CA ILE A 224 -31.67 -6.21 -39.99
C ILE A 224 -30.25 -6.37 -40.54
N GLN A 225 -29.98 -5.67 -41.64
CA GLN A 225 -28.77 -5.75 -42.45
C GLN A 225 -27.63 -4.97 -41.78
N HIS A 226 -26.43 -5.56 -41.77
CA HIS A 226 -25.17 -4.86 -41.55
C HIS A 226 -24.68 -4.22 -42.87
N PRO A 227 -24.13 -3.00 -42.84
CA PRO A 227 -23.14 -2.56 -43.80
C PRO A 227 -21.71 -2.74 -43.24
N GLN A 228 -20.83 -3.22 -44.11
CA GLN A 228 -19.43 -3.53 -43.84
C GLN A 228 -18.50 -2.30 -43.87
N SER A 229 -17.39 -2.47 -43.12
CA SER A 229 -16.01 -2.02 -43.38
C SER A 229 -15.71 -0.65 -43.98
N GLY A 230 -14.82 0.09 -43.30
CA GLY A 230 -13.95 1.08 -43.91
C GLY A 230 -12.73 1.36 -43.02
N ARG A 231 -11.60 0.71 -43.31
CA ARG A 231 -10.27 1.18 -42.89
C ARG A 231 -9.92 2.41 -43.73
N HIS A 232 -9.53 3.52 -43.11
CA HIS A 232 -8.64 4.50 -43.74
C HIS A 232 -7.81 5.22 -42.67
N THR A 233 -6.49 5.09 -42.78
CA THR A 233 -5.49 6.05 -42.29
C THR A 233 -5.59 7.36 -43.08
N PRO A 234 -5.02 8.46 -42.56
CA PRO A 234 -3.92 9.05 -43.33
C PRO A 234 -2.71 9.55 -42.50
N GLN A 235 -1.58 9.58 -43.18
CA GLN A 235 -0.27 10.10 -42.81
C GLN A 235 -0.18 11.65 -42.90
N SER A 236 0.66 12.23 -42.05
CA SER A 236 1.67 13.29 -42.28
C SER A 236 1.47 14.37 -43.37
N SER A 237 1.39 15.63 -42.90
CA SER A 237 2.18 16.82 -43.32
C SER A 237 2.04 17.86 -42.18
N GLY A 238 2.98 18.70 -41.74
CA GLY A 238 4.23 19.19 -42.30
C GLY A 238 4.14 20.72 -42.47
N SER A 239 4.72 21.50 -41.53
CA SER A 239 5.32 22.86 -41.71
C SER A 239 4.82 24.00 -40.79
N GLY A 240 5.79 24.71 -40.19
CA GLY A 240 5.77 26.17 -39.90
C GLY A 240 5.32 26.60 -38.50
N ASN A 241 6.17 26.65 -37.46
CA ASN A 241 7.23 27.63 -37.13
C ASN A 241 6.76 28.97 -36.49
N SER A 242 7.52 29.36 -35.45
CA SER A 242 7.66 30.66 -34.76
C SER A 242 6.58 31.04 -33.72
N GLY A 243 6.91 31.48 -32.51
CA GLY A 243 8.21 31.70 -31.86
C GLY A 243 8.03 32.47 -30.54
N LYS A 244 8.94 32.19 -29.58
CA LYS A 244 9.50 33.08 -28.54
C LYS A 244 8.50 33.83 -27.62
N LYS A 245 8.65 33.87 -26.29
CA LYS A 245 9.85 34.29 -25.54
C LYS A 245 9.77 33.82 -24.08
N SER A 246 10.82 33.14 -23.64
CA SER A 246 11.39 33.26 -22.30
C SER A 246 12.32 34.48 -22.27
N SER A 247 12.27 35.28 -21.21
CA SER A 247 13.30 36.27 -20.87
C SER A 247 13.81 36.03 -19.43
N PRO A 248 15.11 36.33 -19.16
CA PRO A 248 15.82 35.87 -17.97
C PRO A 248 15.91 36.93 -16.89
N MET A 249 15.94 36.52 -15.62
CA MET A 249 16.38 37.37 -14.51
C MET A 249 17.90 37.28 -14.36
N LYS A 250 18.57 38.38 -14.70
CA LYS A 250 19.95 38.70 -14.30
C LYS A 250 19.97 39.10 -12.83
N GLY A 251 20.94 38.56 -12.10
CA GLY A 251 21.43 39.17 -10.88
C GLY A 251 22.29 40.40 -11.16
N LYS A 252 22.37 41.29 -10.17
CA LYS A 252 23.46 42.25 -9.99
C LYS A 252 23.71 42.48 -8.49
N SER A 253 25.00 42.62 -8.22
CA SER A 253 25.73 42.97 -6.98
C SER A 253 25.93 41.85 -5.97
#